data_AF-A0A7W0Q2Z6-F1
#
_entry.id   AF-A0A7W0Q2Z6-F1
#
_cell.length_a   1.000
_cell.length_b   1.000
_cell.length_c   1.000
_cell.angle_alpha   90.00
_cell.angle_beta   90.00
_cell.angle_gamma   90.00
#
_symmetry.space_group_name_H-M   'P 1'
#
loop_
_entity.id
_entity.type
_entity.pdbx_description
1 polymer ?
#
loop_
_entity_poly.entity_id
_entity_poly.type
_entity_poly.pdbx_seq_one_letter_code
_entity_poly.pdbx_strand_id
1 'polypeptide(L)'
;MALQVRDSSIEESSRTRRDLAVLGRDLGLEVSRRDLSSSTRRPVAASEECPVLGCDLCFSRAQRWRPAHPSRTVLAMPRYFDFEVTLVLPRRVWRRFLIHKAATFADLHLAIQDAFGWQNHHLFEFRHPGDRNKVIAGIPDMDEYEDRKVPDAKKIPLKSHFWGLGLQPPSWYEYEYDFGDSWLHEVKLRNEVSLPETFKRRLLDGERAAPMEDSGGEGGYERMVSVVEKGEDPWDELEHVRSWLGDWNPERFEVEAARAGFDRPAAGKPTRIGSLRVQ
;
A
#
# COMPACT_ATOMS: atom_id res chain seq x y z
N MET A 1 21.20 50.98 21.30
CA MET A 1 20.07 50.37 22.02
C MET A 1 19.90 48.96 21.49
N ALA A 2 20.08 47.98 22.39
CA ALA A 2 20.08 46.55 22.08
C ALA A 2 18.69 45.92 22.24
N LEU A 3 18.58 44.67 21.75
CA LEU A 3 17.55 43.64 22.00
C LEU A 3 16.27 43.79 21.12
N GLN A 4 15.67 42.72 20.59
CA GLN A 4 15.66 41.32 21.02
C GLN A 4 15.11 40.42 19.91
N VAL A 5 15.79 39.31 19.63
CA VAL A 5 15.24 38.15 18.90
C VAL A 5 14.33 37.39 19.87
N ARG A 6 13.11 37.03 19.45
CA ARG A 6 12.23 36.13 20.20
C ARG A 6 12.14 34.79 19.49
N ASP A 7 12.44 33.77 20.27
CA ASP A 7 12.42 32.33 19.99
C ASP A 7 10.96 31.82 19.98
N SER A 8 10.54 31.13 18.93
CA SER A 8 9.18 30.60 18.73
C SER A 8 9.15 29.06 18.71
N SER A 9 9.88 28.44 19.63
CA SER A 9 10.06 26.97 19.66
C SER A 9 9.15 26.19 20.64
N ILE A 10 8.02 26.73 21.12
CA ILE A 10 7.26 26.08 22.22
C ILE A 10 5.76 25.79 21.92
N GLU A 11 5.13 26.29 20.85
CA GLU A 11 3.69 26.05 20.64
C GLU A 11 3.31 24.74 19.90
N GLU A 12 4.26 24.02 19.31
CA GLU A 12 3.95 22.88 18.42
C GLU A 12 3.67 21.55 19.17
N SER A 13 4.02 21.47 20.46
CA SER A 13 3.86 20.24 21.27
C SER A 13 2.45 19.99 21.81
N SER A 14 1.50 20.90 21.58
CA SER A 14 0.13 20.77 22.10
C SER A 14 -0.90 20.26 21.09
N ARG A 15 -0.59 20.29 19.78
CA ARG A 15 -1.48 19.78 18.71
C ARG A 15 -1.40 18.26 18.52
N THR A 16 -0.22 17.67 18.68
CA THR A 16 0.01 16.22 18.47
C THR A 16 -0.68 15.30 19.47
N ARG A 17 -1.19 15.81 20.60
CA ARG A 17 -1.94 14.99 21.58
C ARG A 17 -3.44 14.88 21.27
N ARG A 18 -4.02 15.81 20.50
CA ARG A 18 -5.44 15.72 20.14
C ARG A 18 -5.68 14.76 18.96
N ASP A 19 -4.73 14.66 18.03
CA ASP A 19 -4.89 13.83 16.83
C ASP A 19 -4.77 12.32 17.11
N LEU A 20 -3.98 11.93 18.11
CA LEU A 20 -3.87 10.52 18.54
C LEU A 20 -5.11 10.02 19.31
N ALA A 21 -5.86 10.91 19.96
CA ALA A 21 -7.07 10.54 20.70
C ALA A 21 -8.28 10.29 19.78
N VAL A 22 -8.27 10.88 18.58
CA VAL A 22 -9.31 10.66 17.56
C VAL A 22 -9.09 9.31 16.86
N LEU A 23 -7.83 8.93 16.58
CA LEU A 23 -7.48 7.63 15.97
C LEU A 23 -7.76 6.41 16.87
N GLY A 24 -7.80 6.59 18.20
CA GLY A 24 -8.08 5.48 19.13
C GLY A 24 -9.56 5.07 19.20
N ARG A 25 -10.49 5.94 18.80
CA ARG A 25 -11.95 5.65 18.87
C ARG A 25 -12.45 4.85 17.67
N ASP A 26 -11.81 4.96 16.51
CA ASP A 26 -12.18 4.19 15.30
C ASP A 26 -11.64 2.75 15.30
N LEU A 27 -10.82 2.38 16.29
CA LEU A 27 -10.21 1.04 16.42
C LEU A 27 -10.62 0.27 17.68
N GLY A 28 -11.57 0.78 18.49
CA GLY A 28 -12.16 0.02 19.60
C GLY A 28 -11.20 -0.40 20.73
N LEU A 29 -10.09 0.32 20.96
CA LEU A 29 -9.10 -0.02 21.99
C LEU A 29 -9.06 1.04 23.10
N GLU A 30 -9.61 0.71 24.27
CA GLU A 30 -9.42 1.51 25.50
C GLU A 30 -7.98 1.32 26.03
N VAL A 31 -7.23 2.43 26.13
CA VAL A 31 -5.89 2.43 26.75
C VAL A 31 -6.03 2.76 28.24
N SER A 32 -5.80 1.75 29.08
CA SER A 32 -5.73 1.89 30.54
C SER A 32 -4.44 2.59 30.97
N ARG A 33 -4.56 3.64 31.80
CA ARG A 33 -3.46 4.40 32.40
C ARG A 33 -2.96 3.71 33.68
N ARG A 34 -1.80 3.07 33.62
CA ARG A 34 -0.88 2.63 34.71
C ARG A 34 0.26 1.89 33.98
N ASP A 35 1.55 2.19 34.07
CA ASP A 35 2.39 2.60 35.18
C ASP A 35 3.58 3.43 34.69
N LEU A 36 3.89 4.51 35.40
CA LEU A 36 5.18 5.18 35.37
C LEU A 36 5.86 4.91 36.72
N SER A 37 6.91 4.10 36.75
CA SER A 37 7.89 4.16 37.84
C SER A 37 9.30 3.88 37.31
N SER A 38 10.13 4.91 37.40
CA SER A 38 11.57 4.91 37.18
C SER A 38 12.29 4.03 38.20
N SER A 39 13.07 3.05 37.72
CA SER A 39 14.01 2.29 38.55
C SER A 39 15.45 2.67 38.17
N THR A 40 16.02 3.63 38.89
CA THR A 40 17.46 3.90 38.94
C THR A 40 18.16 2.76 39.68
N ARG A 41 18.99 1.96 38.99
CA ARG A 41 19.89 0.99 39.64
C ARG A 41 21.26 1.63 39.86
N ARG A 42 21.70 1.67 41.12
CA ARG A 42 23.12 1.83 41.51
C ARG A 42 23.81 0.45 41.45
N PRO A 43 25.10 0.37 41.12
CA PRO A 43 25.86 -0.87 41.28
C PRO A 43 26.36 -0.99 42.74
N VAL A 44 26.20 -2.18 43.31
CA VAL A 44 26.83 -2.59 44.58
C VAL A 44 28.17 -3.22 44.22
N ALA A 45 29.26 -2.68 44.75
CA ALA A 45 30.58 -3.30 44.71
C ALA A 45 30.64 -4.39 45.78
N ALA A 46 30.98 -5.62 45.39
CA ALA A 46 31.29 -6.70 46.32
C ALA A 46 32.82 -6.80 46.43
N SER A 47 33.34 -6.34 47.56
CA SER A 47 34.65 -6.66 48.09
C SER A 47 34.47 -7.76 49.12
N GLU A 48 35.04 -8.95 48.91
CA GLU A 48 35.37 -9.86 50.02
C GLU A 48 36.70 -10.56 49.71
N GLU A 49 37.67 -10.26 50.57
CA GLU A 49 38.96 -10.93 50.70
C GLU A 49 38.76 -12.32 51.32
N CYS A 50 39.58 -13.28 50.90
CA CYS A 50 39.59 -14.67 51.38
C CYS A 50 40.82 -14.88 52.27
N PRO A 51 40.71 -15.25 53.56
CA PRO A 51 41.87 -15.45 54.40
C PRO A 51 42.02 -16.91 54.83
N VAL A 52 42.63 -17.77 54.02
CA VAL A 52 43.37 -18.92 54.57
C VAL A 52 44.43 -19.46 53.61
N LEU A 53 45.63 -19.63 54.18
CA LEU A 53 46.86 -20.13 53.57
C LEU A 53 46.78 -21.63 53.23
N GLY A 54 47.28 -22.00 52.06
CA GLY A 54 47.92 -23.29 51.82
C GLY A 54 47.01 -24.48 51.47
N CYS A 55 46.63 -24.61 50.20
CA CYS A 55 46.37 -25.92 49.59
C CYS A 55 46.46 -25.84 48.05
N ASP A 56 47.50 -26.42 47.47
CA ASP A 56 47.81 -26.42 46.02
C ASP A 56 46.92 -27.38 45.18
N LEU A 57 45.64 -27.54 45.51
CA LEU A 57 44.75 -28.46 44.80
C LEU A 57 43.31 -27.93 44.73
N CYS A 58 43.08 -26.91 43.90
CA CYS A 58 41.74 -26.60 43.37
C CYS A 58 41.82 -25.96 41.97
N PHE A 59 42.59 -26.59 41.07
CA PHE A 59 42.57 -26.27 39.64
C PHE A 59 41.66 -27.26 38.91
N SER A 60 40.34 -27.08 38.98
CA SER A 60 39.42 -27.56 37.93
C SER A 60 37.97 -27.13 38.18
N ARG A 61 37.34 -26.64 37.11
CA ARG A 61 35.92 -26.26 36.98
C ARG A 61 35.49 -24.95 37.65
N ALA A 62 36.04 -23.84 37.14
CA ALA A 62 35.22 -22.66 36.94
C ALA A 62 34.16 -22.98 35.87
N GLN A 63 33.02 -23.53 36.29
CA GLN A 63 31.82 -23.55 35.46
C GLN A 63 31.44 -22.09 35.22
N ARG A 64 31.74 -21.59 34.01
CA ARG A 64 31.25 -20.28 33.55
C ARG A 64 29.74 -20.29 33.66
N TRP A 65 29.22 -19.58 34.65
CA TRP A 65 27.82 -19.19 34.68
C TRP A 65 27.59 -18.26 33.48
N ARG A 66 27.08 -18.81 32.38
CA ARG A 66 26.55 -18.02 31.27
C ARG A 66 25.11 -17.70 31.64
N PRO A 67 24.74 -16.45 31.97
CA PRO A 67 23.33 -16.12 32.09
C PRO A 67 22.70 -16.43 30.72
N ALA A 68 21.68 -17.29 30.72
CA ALA A 68 20.86 -17.49 29.55
C ALA A 68 20.21 -16.14 29.24
N HIS A 69 20.73 -15.43 28.25
CA HIS A 69 20.02 -14.29 27.71
C HIS A 69 18.75 -14.84 27.06
N PRO A 70 17.54 -14.47 27.52
CA PRO A 70 16.36 -14.73 26.72
C PRO A 70 16.57 -13.95 25.42
N SER A 71 16.88 -14.66 24.33
CA SER A 71 16.80 -14.12 22.98
C SER A 71 15.33 -13.86 22.70
N ARG A 72 14.80 -12.77 23.27
CA ARG A 72 13.49 -12.27 22.93
C ARG A 72 13.65 -11.61 21.57
N THR A 73 13.58 -12.42 20.52
CA THR A 73 13.42 -11.94 19.16
C THR A 73 12.12 -11.14 19.15
N VAL A 74 12.23 -9.82 19.22
CA VAL A 74 11.11 -8.94 18.91
C VAL A 74 10.89 -9.15 17.42
N LEU A 75 9.90 -9.95 17.05
CA LEU A 75 9.51 -10.10 15.65
C LEU A 75 9.18 -8.70 15.15
N ALA A 76 9.95 -8.20 14.19
CA ALA A 76 9.72 -6.90 13.59
C ALA A 76 8.31 -6.91 12.99
N MET A 77 7.49 -5.93 13.37
CA MET A 77 6.13 -5.84 12.85
C MET A 77 6.17 -5.62 11.33
N PRO A 78 5.37 -6.35 10.54
CA PRO A 78 5.29 -6.14 9.09
C PRO A 78 4.86 -4.69 8.79
N ARG A 79 5.45 -4.16 7.71
CA ARG A 79 5.21 -2.79 7.23
C ARG A 79 4.39 -2.85 5.95
N TYR A 80 3.45 -1.93 5.83
CA TYR A 80 2.52 -1.82 4.71
C TYR A 80 2.52 -0.41 4.16
N PHE A 81 2.44 -0.31 2.83
CA PHE A 81 2.11 0.94 2.17
C PHE A 81 0.60 1.11 2.13
N ASP A 82 0.13 2.30 2.51
CA ASP A 82 -1.26 2.74 2.41
C ASP A 82 -1.41 3.55 1.13
N PHE A 83 -2.00 2.93 0.11
CA PHE A 83 -2.23 3.53 -1.19
C PHE A 83 -3.65 4.04 -1.32
N GLU A 84 -3.78 5.20 -1.93
CA GLU A 84 -5.02 5.63 -2.57
C GLU A 84 -4.79 5.66 -4.08
N VAL A 85 -5.62 4.91 -4.80
CA VAL A 85 -5.58 4.80 -6.26
C VAL A 85 -6.84 5.44 -6.80
N THR A 86 -6.70 6.48 -7.61
CA THR A 86 -7.81 7.20 -8.22
C THR A 86 -7.75 7.04 -9.73
N LEU A 87 -8.82 6.57 -10.34
CA LEU A 87 -8.97 6.52 -11.78
C LEU A 87 -9.29 7.93 -12.30
N VAL A 88 -8.55 8.37 -13.31
CA VAL A 88 -8.66 9.71 -13.90
C VAL A 88 -9.87 9.75 -14.81
N LEU A 89 -10.99 10.20 -14.25
CA LEU A 89 -12.27 10.37 -14.92
C LEU A 89 -12.97 11.64 -14.40
N PRO A 90 -14.04 12.12 -15.06
CA PRO A 90 -14.82 13.26 -14.58
C PRO A 90 -15.43 13.02 -13.19
N ARG A 91 -15.72 11.76 -12.86
CA ARG A 91 -16.15 11.32 -11.53
C ARG A 91 -14.99 10.66 -10.80
N ARG A 92 -14.82 11.00 -9.52
CA ARG A 92 -13.74 10.45 -8.69
C ARG A 92 -14.03 9.00 -8.31
N VAL A 93 -13.62 8.05 -9.14
CA VAL A 93 -13.62 6.61 -8.82
C VAL A 93 -12.29 6.25 -8.15
N TRP A 94 -12.33 5.71 -6.93
CA TRP A 94 -11.10 5.49 -6.16
C TRP A 94 -11.18 4.30 -5.21
N ARG A 95 -10.00 3.76 -4.88
CA ARG A 95 -9.81 2.65 -3.93
C ARG A 95 -8.67 2.98 -2.98
N ARG A 96 -8.81 2.63 -1.70
CA ARG A 96 -7.72 2.71 -0.72
C ARG A 96 -7.44 1.35 -0.13
N PHE A 97 -6.19 0.95 -0.13
CA PHE A 97 -5.78 -0.36 0.36
C PHE A 97 -4.36 -0.35 0.93
N LEU A 98 -4.12 -1.30 1.81
CA LEU A 98 -2.79 -1.64 2.28
C LEU A 98 -2.18 -2.70 1.39
N ILE A 99 -0.88 -2.60 1.10
CA ILE A 99 -0.09 -3.66 0.49
C ILE A 99 1.23 -3.84 1.23
N HIS A 100 1.68 -5.09 1.39
CA HIS A 100 2.91 -5.37 2.12
C HIS A 100 4.11 -4.67 1.47
N LYS A 101 4.97 -4.01 2.26
CA LYS A 101 6.08 -3.18 1.74
C LYS A 101 7.06 -3.92 0.82
N ALA A 102 7.20 -5.24 1.02
CA ALA A 102 8.07 -6.08 0.19
C ALA A 102 7.46 -6.47 -1.17
N ALA A 103 6.22 -6.07 -1.44
CA ALA A 103 5.55 -6.33 -2.71
C ALA A 103 6.25 -5.66 -3.90
N THR A 104 5.92 -6.14 -5.09
CA THR A 104 6.42 -5.66 -6.39
C THR A 104 5.38 -4.80 -7.09
N PHE A 105 5.78 -4.14 -8.19
CA PHE A 105 4.82 -3.44 -9.05
C PHE A 105 3.82 -4.40 -9.71
N ALA A 106 4.19 -5.67 -9.95
CA ALA A 106 3.23 -6.67 -10.41
C ALA A 106 2.18 -7.01 -9.34
N ASP A 107 2.57 -7.07 -8.06
CA ASP A 107 1.62 -7.27 -6.95
C ASP A 107 0.67 -6.07 -6.82
N LEU A 108 1.18 -4.85 -7.02
CA LEU A 108 0.39 -3.63 -7.03
C LEU A 108 -0.59 -3.58 -8.21
N HIS A 109 -0.14 -3.96 -9.41
CA HIS A 109 -1.02 -4.13 -10.58
C HIS A 109 -2.20 -5.06 -10.25
N LEU A 110 -1.92 -6.26 -9.72
CA LEU A 110 -2.97 -7.20 -9.35
C LEU A 110 -3.88 -6.67 -8.23
N ALA A 111 -3.34 -5.90 -7.28
CA ALA A 111 -4.15 -5.21 -6.29
C ALA A 111 -5.12 -4.20 -6.95
N ILE A 112 -4.64 -3.36 -7.87
CA ILE A 112 -5.50 -2.41 -8.58
C ILE A 112 -6.58 -3.16 -9.37
N GLN A 113 -6.22 -4.19 -10.13
CA GLN A 113 -7.17 -5.01 -10.90
C GLN A 113 -8.28 -5.58 -10.01
N ASP A 114 -7.92 -6.19 -8.88
CA ASP A 114 -8.93 -6.77 -7.97
C ASP A 114 -9.75 -5.70 -7.23
N ALA A 115 -9.17 -4.52 -6.94
CA ALA A 115 -9.89 -3.43 -6.27
C ALA A 115 -10.90 -2.74 -7.19
N PHE A 116 -10.59 -2.63 -8.48
CA PHE A 116 -11.47 -2.05 -9.50
C PHE A 116 -12.40 -3.09 -10.14
N GLY A 117 -12.17 -4.39 -9.91
CA GLY A 117 -13.02 -5.47 -10.40
C GLY A 117 -12.72 -5.88 -11.85
N TRP A 118 -11.52 -5.59 -12.33
CA TRP A 118 -11.06 -5.91 -13.69
C TRP A 118 -10.48 -7.31 -13.81
N GLN A 119 -10.25 -7.71 -15.07
CA GLN A 119 -9.95 -9.09 -15.45
C GLN A 119 -8.49 -9.33 -15.80
N ASN A 120 -7.65 -8.28 -15.84
CA ASN A 120 -6.22 -8.39 -16.15
C ASN A 120 -5.96 -9.04 -17.52
N HIS A 121 -6.70 -8.60 -18.54
CA HIS A 121 -6.59 -9.08 -19.92
C HIS A 121 -5.61 -8.26 -20.76
N HIS A 122 -5.36 -7.02 -20.36
CA HIS A 122 -4.62 -6.07 -21.18
C HIS A 122 -3.23 -5.74 -20.63
N LEU A 123 -2.44 -5.06 -21.46
CA LEU A 123 -1.14 -4.53 -21.06
C LEU A 123 -1.29 -3.42 -20.02
N PHE A 124 -0.24 -3.22 -19.24
CA PHE A 124 -0.17 -2.18 -18.23
C PHE A 124 1.24 -1.64 -18.04
N GLU A 125 1.32 -0.39 -17.58
CA GLU A 125 2.57 0.27 -17.22
C GLU A 125 2.39 1.23 -16.05
N PHE A 126 3.44 1.37 -15.25
CA PHE A 126 3.63 2.43 -14.26
C PHE A 126 4.70 3.39 -14.76
N ARG A 127 4.49 4.69 -14.57
CA ARG A 127 5.41 5.73 -15.06
C ARG A 127 5.46 6.95 -14.15
N HIS A 128 6.49 7.76 -14.37
CA HIS A 128 6.56 9.07 -13.75
C HIS A 128 5.40 9.96 -14.24
N PRO A 129 4.78 10.72 -13.33
CA PRO A 129 3.77 11.71 -13.68
C PRO A 129 4.21 12.65 -14.81
N GLY A 130 3.32 12.87 -15.79
CA GLY A 130 3.52 13.84 -16.86
C GLY A 130 4.61 13.50 -17.88
N ASP A 131 5.19 12.30 -17.84
CA ASP A 131 6.21 11.85 -18.79
C ASP A 131 5.98 10.40 -19.23
N ARG A 132 5.32 10.24 -20.38
CA ARG A 132 4.95 8.92 -20.95
C ARG A 132 6.17 8.04 -21.27
N ASN A 133 7.35 8.63 -21.44
CA ASN A 133 8.56 7.89 -21.80
C ASN A 133 9.33 7.38 -20.56
N LYS A 134 9.00 7.86 -19.37
CA LYS A 134 9.65 7.45 -18.12
C LYS A 134 8.92 6.30 -17.43
N VAL A 135 8.97 5.14 -18.07
CA VAL A 135 8.40 3.89 -17.55
C VAL A 135 9.23 3.38 -16.38
N ILE A 136 8.54 3.00 -15.31
CA ILE A 136 9.12 2.49 -14.06
C ILE A 136 9.03 0.97 -14.00
N ALA A 137 7.87 0.45 -14.40
CA ALA A 137 7.57 -0.96 -14.35
C ALA A 137 6.39 -1.28 -15.28
N GLY A 138 6.43 -2.41 -15.96
CA GLY A 138 5.32 -2.88 -16.79
C GLY A 138 5.52 -4.33 -17.19
N ILE A 139 4.82 -4.77 -18.23
CA ILE A 139 5.13 -6.04 -18.89
C ILE A 139 6.34 -5.78 -19.80
N PRO A 140 7.46 -6.50 -19.63
CA PRO A 140 8.62 -6.31 -20.48
C PRO A 140 8.25 -6.70 -21.91
N ASP A 141 8.68 -5.90 -22.88
CA ASP A 141 8.54 -6.28 -24.27
C ASP A 141 9.41 -7.52 -24.56
N MET A 142 8.85 -8.42 -25.35
CA MET A 142 9.53 -9.61 -25.84
C MET A 142 10.20 -9.36 -27.18
N ASP A 143 9.89 -8.25 -27.85
CA ASP A 143 10.54 -7.86 -29.10
C ASP A 143 11.89 -7.18 -28.82
N GLU A 144 12.98 -7.82 -29.26
CA GLU A 144 14.34 -7.30 -29.12
C GLU A 144 14.63 -6.09 -30.04
N TYR A 145 13.73 -5.77 -30.97
CA TYR A 145 13.87 -4.67 -31.92
C TYR A 145 13.22 -3.35 -31.47
N GLU A 146 12.51 -3.32 -30.34
CA GLU A 146 12.01 -2.08 -29.77
C GLU A 146 13.09 -1.35 -28.95
N ASP A 147 13.29 -0.07 -29.24
CA ASP A 147 14.18 0.81 -28.47
C ASP A 147 13.67 1.09 -27.04
N ARG A 148 12.37 0.85 -26.79
CA ARG A 148 11.70 1.16 -25.52
C ARG A 148 11.78 -0.02 -24.54
N LYS A 149 12.79 -0.02 -23.68
CA LYS A 149 12.93 -1.05 -22.62
C LYS A 149 11.99 -0.78 -21.44
N VAL A 150 10.97 -1.62 -21.29
CA VAL A 150 10.07 -1.62 -20.13
C VAL A 150 10.65 -2.52 -19.01
N PRO A 151 10.94 -1.99 -17.80
CA PRO A 151 11.37 -2.83 -16.68
C PRO A 151 10.28 -3.81 -16.24
N ASP A 152 10.65 -5.07 -16.04
CA ASP A 152 9.73 -6.14 -15.62
C ASP A 152 9.14 -5.88 -14.23
N ALA A 153 7.83 -5.59 -14.16
CA ALA A 153 7.12 -5.27 -12.94
C ALA A 153 7.21 -6.35 -11.85
N LYS A 154 7.46 -7.61 -12.21
CA LYS A 154 7.64 -8.72 -11.26
C LYS A 154 8.96 -8.62 -10.49
N LYS A 155 9.93 -7.87 -11.02
CA LYS A 155 11.28 -7.74 -10.46
C LYS A 155 11.49 -6.41 -9.74
N ILE A 156 10.63 -5.42 -9.97
CA ILE A 156 10.76 -4.09 -9.35
C ILE A 156 9.97 -4.07 -8.02
N PRO A 157 10.64 -3.99 -6.85
CA PRO A 157 9.97 -3.90 -5.57
C PRO A 157 9.40 -2.49 -5.34
N LEU A 158 8.21 -2.36 -4.73
CA LEU A 158 7.58 -1.04 -4.49
C LEU A 158 8.48 -0.08 -3.71
N LYS A 159 9.21 -0.61 -2.73
CA LYS A 159 10.14 0.16 -1.88
C LYS A 159 11.29 0.86 -2.64
N SER A 160 11.53 0.57 -3.92
CA SER A 160 12.54 1.30 -4.71
C SER A 160 12.03 2.65 -5.23
N HIS A 161 10.71 2.86 -5.25
CA HIS A 161 10.06 4.06 -5.79
C HIS A 161 9.14 4.74 -4.75
N PHE A 162 8.62 3.97 -3.80
CA PHE A 162 7.76 4.46 -2.72
C PHE A 162 8.53 4.51 -1.39
N TRP A 163 8.53 5.67 -0.74
CA TRP A 163 9.17 5.89 0.56
C TRP A 163 8.16 6.45 1.57
N GLY A 164 8.00 5.76 2.70
CA GLY A 164 6.94 6.05 3.65
C GLY A 164 7.14 7.25 4.57
N LEU A 165 8.31 7.87 4.63
CA LEU A 165 8.61 8.94 5.60
C LEU A 165 9.74 9.85 5.09
N GLY A 166 9.48 11.16 4.95
CA GLY A 166 10.49 12.17 4.60
C GLY A 166 9.92 13.57 4.29
N LEU A 167 10.82 14.53 4.04
CA LEU A 167 10.55 15.93 3.60
C LEU A 167 10.21 16.05 2.10
N GLN A 168 10.04 14.94 1.40
CA GLN A 168 9.66 14.94 -0.01
C GLN A 168 8.14 14.80 -0.13
N PRO A 169 7.50 15.42 -1.15
CA PRO A 169 6.09 15.22 -1.41
C PRO A 169 5.78 13.71 -1.52
N PRO A 170 4.60 13.26 -1.08
CA PRO A 170 4.19 11.86 -1.19
C PRO A 170 4.39 11.41 -2.64
N SER A 171 5.18 10.34 -2.83
CA SER A 171 5.44 9.84 -4.17
C SER A 171 4.16 9.29 -4.76
N TRP A 172 3.87 9.73 -5.97
CA TRP A 172 2.76 9.23 -6.76
C TRP A 172 3.25 8.93 -8.17
N TYR A 173 2.60 7.95 -8.78
CA TYR A 173 2.92 7.49 -10.12
C TYR A 173 1.64 7.28 -10.90
N GLU A 174 1.75 7.40 -12.22
CA GLU A 174 0.67 7.10 -13.12
C GLU A 174 0.69 5.61 -13.45
N TYR A 175 -0.47 4.98 -13.40
CA TYR A 175 -0.69 3.59 -13.81
C TYR A 175 -1.69 3.58 -14.97
N GLU A 176 -1.26 3.10 -16.13
CA GLU A 176 -2.13 2.88 -17.28
C GLU A 176 -2.42 1.40 -17.43
N TYR A 177 -3.69 1.08 -17.59
CA TYR A 177 -4.18 -0.25 -17.92
C TYR A 177 -5.01 -0.19 -19.19
N ASP A 178 -4.83 -1.18 -20.07
CA ASP A 178 -5.41 -1.23 -21.39
C ASP A 178 -4.97 -0.05 -22.27
N PHE A 179 -4.05 -0.29 -23.19
CA PHE A 179 -3.54 0.77 -24.08
C PHE A 179 -4.53 1.13 -25.20
N GLY A 180 -5.60 0.35 -25.39
CA GLY A 180 -6.72 0.72 -26.24
C GLY A 180 -7.64 1.73 -25.56
N ASP A 181 -8.12 1.39 -24.36
CA ASP A 181 -9.05 2.23 -23.60
C ASP A 181 -8.37 3.35 -22.78
N SER A 182 -7.07 3.21 -22.50
CA SER A 182 -6.21 4.13 -21.76
C SER A 182 -6.75 4.46 -20.36
N TRP A 183 -6.95 3.44 -19.52
CA TRP A 183 -7.39 3.66 -18.13
C TRP A 183 -6.23 4.18 -17.27
N LEU A 184 -6.16 5.50 -17.11
CA LEU A 184 -5.13 6.18 -16.33
C LEU A 184 -5.51 6.31 -14.86
N HIS A 185 -4.58 5.97 -13.97
CA HIS A 185 -4.77 6.10 -12.53
C HIS A 185 -3.65 6.88 -11.89
N GLU A 186 -4.00 7.68 -10.90
CA GLU A 186 -3.04 8.25 -9.95
C GLU A 186 -2.87 7.29 -8.77
N VAL A 187 -1.68 6.73 -8.61
CA VAL A 187 -1.32 5.84 -7.50
C VAL A 187 -0.54 6.63 -6.46
N LYS A 188 -1.21 7.06 -5.38
CA LYS A 188 -0.65 7.93 -4.35
C LYS A 188 -0.32 7.14 -3.08
N LEU A 189 0.94 7.19 -2.65
CA LEU A 189 1.31 6.71 -1.32
C LEU A 189 0.84 7.73 -0.26
N ARG A 190 -0.10 7.34 0.59
CA ARG A 190 -0.59 8.20 1.67
C ARG A 190 0.26 8.09 2.92
N ASN A 191 0.63 6.87 3.29
CA ASN A 191 1.38 6.60 4.51
C ASN A 191 2.08 5.24 4.43
N GLU A 192 2.92 4.97 5.41
CA GLU A 192 3.46 3.65 5.67
C GLU A 192 3.19 3.25 7.12
N VAL A 193 2.50 2.12 7.31
CA VAL A 193 2.03 1.66 8.63
C VAL A 193 2.71 0.37 9.04
N SER A 194 2.88 0.16 10.35
CA SER A 194 3.35 -1.12 10.91
C SER A 194 2.22 -1.76 11.69
N LEU A 195 1.85 -2.99 11.36
CA LEU A 195 0.71 -3.69 11.97
C LEU A 195 1.15 -5.02 12.58
N PRO A 196 0.50 -5.50 13.65
CA PRO A 196 0.83 -6.79 14.25
C PRO A 196 0.37 -7.98 13.37
N GLU A 197 -0.64 -7.76 12.52
CA GLU A 197 -1.17 -8.77 11.61
C GLU A 197 -0.35 -8.88 10.32
N THR A 198 -0.20 -10.12 9.83
CA THR A 198 0.45 -10.41 8.55
C THR A 198 -0.59 -10.71 7.47
N PHE A 199 -0.55 -9.96 6.37
CA PHE A 199 -1.36 -10.17 5.18
C PHE A 199 -0.60 -9.68 3.94
N LYS A 200 -1.07 -10.04 2.74
CA LYS A 200 -0.45 -9.54 1.49
C LYS A 200 -0.95 -8.13 1.14
N ARG A 201 -2.26 -7.95 1.20
CA ARG A 201 -2.97 -6.70 0.94
C ARG A 201 -4.30 -6.68 1.69
N ARG A 202 -4.85 -5.50 1.96
CA ARG A 202 -6.15 -5.30 2.61
C ARG A 202 -6.88 -4.09 2.02
N LEU A 203 -8.10 -4.27 1.53
CA LEU A 203 -8.92 -3.15 1.06
C LEU A 203 -9.45 -2.39 2.28
N LEU A 204 -9.23 -1.08 2.33
CA LEU A 204 -9.70 -0.24 3.42
C LEU A 204 -11.01 0.43 3.06
N ASP A 205 -11.06 1.06 1.89
CA ASP A 205 -12.16 1.95 1.50
C ASP A 205 -12.21 2.15 -0.03
N GLY A 206 -13.24 2.83 -0.51
CA GLY A 206 -13.38 3.25 -1.91
C GLY A 206 -14.75 3.83 -2.20
N GLU A 207 -14.92 4.36 -3.41
CA GLU A 207 -16.18 4.95 -3.84
C GLU A 207 -16.36 4.79 -5.35
N ARG A 208 -17.63 4.72 -5.75
CA ARG A 208 -18.13 4.60 -7.14
C ARG A 208 -17.73 3.30 -7.84
N ALA A 209 -18.60 2.87 -8.75
CA ALA A 209 -18.30 1.72 -9.60
C ALA A 209 -17.17 2.08 -10.57
N ALA A 210 -16.26 1.14 -10.79
CA ALA A 210 -15.30 1.24 -11.87
C ALA A 210 -16.02 1.05 -13.22
N PRO A 211 -15.45 1.59 -14.32
CA PRO A 211 -15.87 1.22 -15.66
C PRO A 211 -15.76 -0.30 -15.84
N MET A 212 -16.68 -0.85 -16.63
CA MET A 212 -16.58 -2.26 -17.03
C MET A 212 -15.36 -2.46 -17.94
N GLU A 213 -14.82 -3.68 -17.96
CA GLU A 213 -13.79 -4.05 -18.94
C GLU A 213 -14.28 -3.78 -20.37
N ASP A 214 -13.39 -3.33 -21.24
CA ASP A 214 -13.65 -3.06 -22.66
C ASP A 214 -14.79 -2.06 -22.92
N SER A 215 -15.01 -1.10 -21.99
CA SER A 215 -16.08 -0.12 -22.14
C SER A 215 -15.77 1.00 -23.14
N GLY A 216 -14.52 1.14 -23.60
CA GLY A 216 -14.12 2.17 -24.57
C GLY A 216 -13.58 3.44 -23.93
N GLY A 217 -12.80 3.31 -22.86
CA GLY A 217 -12.15 4.45 -22.17
C GLY A 217 -13.14 5.45 -21.56
N GLU A 218 -12.68 6.69 -21.35
CA GLU A 218 -13.48 7.76 -20.69
C GLU A 218 -14.84 8.01 -21.37
N GLY A 219 -14.87 8.13 -22.70
CA GLY A 219 -16.12 8.35 -23.43
C GLY A 219 -17.09 7.17 -23.32
N GLY A 220 -16.55 5.95 -23.27
CA GLY A 220 -17.30 4.73 -22.96
C GLY A 220 -17.94 4.77 -21.57
N TYR A 221 -17.15 5.13 -20.55
CA TYR A 221 -17.65 5.30 -19.19
C TYR A 221 -18.74 6.38 -19.11
N GLU A 222 -18.55 7.53 -19.75
CA GLU A 222 -19.57 8.60 -19.77
C GLU A 222 -20.87 8.14 -20.44
N ARG A 223 -20.77 7.35 -21.52
CA ARG A 223 -21.94 6.70 -22.16
C ARG A 223 -22.66 5.78 -21.18
N MET A 224 -21.93 4.93 -20.45
CA MET A 224 -22.53 4.04 -19.42
C MET A 224 -23.28 4.85 -18.36
N VAL A 225 -22.66 5.91 -17.83
CA VAL A 225 -23.27 6.81 -16.85
C VAL A 225 -24.54 7.46 -17.42
N SER A 226 -24.49 7.97 -18.66
CA SER A 226 -25.64 8.59 -19.32
C SER A 226 -26.82 7.61 -19.46
N VAL A 227 -26.55 6.37 -19.85
CA VAL A 227 -27.58 5.34 -20.00
C VAL A 227 -28.26 5.02 -18.66
N VAL A 228 -27.50 4.96 -17.56
CA VAL A 228 -28.05 4.66 -16.23
C VAL A 228 -28.79 5.84 -15.63
N GLU A 229 -28.19 7.04 -15.66
CA GLU A 229 -28.74 8.20 -14.96
C GLU A 229 -29.81 8.96 -15.75
N LYS A 230 -29.64 9.05 -17.07
CA LYS A 230 -30.52 9.84 -17.96
C LYS A 230 -31.40 8.96 -18.83
N GLY A 231 -31.02 7.69 -19.03
CA GLY A 231 -31.69 6.84 -19.99
C GLY A 231 -31.44 7.26 -21.43
N GLU A 232 -30.31 7.90 -21.70
CA GLU A 232 -29.94 8.43 -23.01
C GLU A 232 -28.67 7.75 -23.50
N ASP A 233 -28.66 7.39 -24.78
CA ASP A 233 -27.48 6.89 -25.49
C ASP A 233 -27.21 7.75 -26.74
N PRO A 234 -26.05 8.40 -26.89
CA PRO A 234 -25.70 9.20 -28.07
C PRO A 234 -25.70 8.42 -29.39
N TRP A 235 -25.65 7.09 -29.33
CA TRP A 235 -25.49 6.21 -30.50
C TRP A 235 -26.75 5.40 -30.83
N ASP A 236 -27.88 5.68 -30.17
CA ASP A 236 -29.18 5.04 -30.41
C ASP A 236 -29.20 3.50 -30.21
N GLU A 237 -28.34 2.97 -29.34
CA GLU A 237 -28.27 1.55 -28.95
C GLU A 237 -28.67 1.33 -27.48
N LEU A 238 -29.56 2.19 -26.96
CA LEU A 238 -29.90 2.25 -25.54
C LEU A 238 -30.28 0.89 -24.93
N GLU A 239 -31.11 0.10 -25.62
CA GLU A 239 -31.52 -1.22 -25.14
C GLU A 239 -30.36 -2.21 -25.05
N HIS A 240 -29.46 -2.19 -26.04
CA HIS A 240 -28.27 -3.03 -26.05
C HIS A 240 -27.33 -2.67 -24.90
N VAL A 241 -27.05 -1.38 -24.71
CA VAL A 241 -26.18 -0.91 -23.62
C VAL A 241 -26.80 -1.22 -22.25
N ARG A 242 -28.10 -1.01 -22.05
CA ARG A 242 -28.79 -1.39 -20.81
C ARG A 242 -28.70 -2.88 -20.52
N SER A 243 -28.90 -3.72 -21.54
CA SER A 243 -28.78 -5.16 -21.39
C SER A 243 -27.36 -5.58 -21.01
N TRP A 244 -26.35 -4.92 -21.58
CA TRP A 244 -24.94 -5.19 -21.28
C TRP A 244 -24.55 -4.74 -19.86
N LEU A 245 -25.02 -3.56 -19.43
CA LEU A 245 -24.75 -3.00 -18.11
C LEU A 245 -25.36 -3.82 -16.95
N GLY A 246 -26.49 -4.48 -17.18
CA GLY A 246 -27.16 -5.25 -16.13
C GLY A 246 -27.53 -4.38 -14.92
N ASP A 247 -27.00 -4.72 -13.74
CA ASP A 247 -27.25 -4.00 -12.47
C ASP A 247 -26.14 -2.99 -12.11
N TRP A 248 -25.23 -2.70 -13.06
CA TRP A 248 -24.17 -1.72 -12.87
C TRP A 248 -24.75 -0.32 -12.59
N ASN A 249 -24.21 0.35 -11.57
CA ASN A 249 -24.62 1.70 -11.18
C ASN A 249 -23.37 2.51 -10.82
N PRO A 250 -23.17 3.71 -11.40
CA PRO A 250 -21.94 4.49 -11.21
C PRO A 250 -21.67 4.90 -9.76
N GLU A 251 -22.71 5.04 -8.93
CA GLU A 251 -22.58 5.43 -7.52
C GLU A 251 -22.37 4.23 -6.59
N ARG A 252 -22.55 2.99 -7.08
CA ARG A 252 -22.55 1.80 -6.23
C ARG A 252 -21.13 1.25 -6.04
N PHE A 253 -20.65 1.27 -4.80
CA PHE A 253 -19.46 0.54 -4.40
C PHE A 253 -19.65 -0.06 -3.00
N GLU A 254 -19.66 -1.39 -2.92
CA GLU A 254 -19.89 -2.14 -1.68
C GLU A 254 -18.54 -2.61 -1.11
N VAL A 255 -17.95 -1.80 -0.22
CA VAL A 255 -16.58 -2.02 0.28
C VAL A 255 -16.36 -3.41 0.89
N GLU A 256 -17.31 -3.92 1.67
CA GLU A 256 -17.16 -5.23 2.32
C GLU A 256 -17.20 -6.39 1.31
N ALA A 257 -18.05 -6.29 0.28
CA ALA A 257 -18.10 -7.27 -0.80
C ALA A 257 -16.81 -7.25 -1.64
N ALA A 258 -16.33 -6.06 -1.99
CA ALA A 258 -15.05 -5.90 -2.69
C ALA A 258 -13.86 -6.39 -1.87
N ARG A 259 -13.85 -6.11 -0.55
CA ARG A 259 -12.79 -6.55 0.38
C ARG A 259 -12.68 -8.06 0.43
N ALA A 260 -13.80 -8.79 0.39
CA ALA A 260 -13.77 -10.25 0.43
C ALA A 260 -12.96 -10.87 -0.73
N GLY A 261 -13.11 -10.34 -1.95
CA GLY A 261 -12.32 -10.76 -3.12
C GLY A 261 -10.90 -10.21 -3.13
N PHE A 262 -10.71 -8.96 -2.69
CA PHE A 262 -9.41 -8.30 -2.67
C PHE A 262 -8.45 -8.91 -1.64
N ASP A 263 -8.88 -9.12 -0.39
CA ASP A 263 -8.02 -9.59 0.71
C ASP A 263 -7.60 -11.05 0.53
N ARG A 264 -8.42 -11.84 -0.18
CA ARG A 264 -8.22 -13.26 -0.45
C ARG A 264 -8.48 -13.55 -1.94
N PRO A 265 -7.58 -13.12 -2.84
CA PRO A 265 -7.76 -13.43 -4.25
C PRO A 265 -7.82 -14.94 -4.44
N ALA A 266 -8.76 -15.40 -5.26
CA ALA A 266 -8.84 -16.81 -5.64
C ALA A 266 -7.48 -17.26 -6.22
N ALA A 267 -7.00 -18.43 -5.81
CA ALA A 267 -5.76 -18.98 -6.35
C ALA A 267 -5.95 -19.27 -7.85
N GLY A 268 -5.33 -18.45 -8.70
CA GLY A 268 -5.17 -18.73 -10.13
C GLY A 268 -6.36 -18.38 -11.03
N LYS A 269 -6.65 -17.09 -11.22
CA LYS A 269 -7.12 -16.69 -12.56
C LYS A 269 -5.92 -16.78 -13.50
N PRO A 270 -5.93 -17.67 -14.51
CA PRO A 270 -4.83 -17.77 -15.45
C PRO A 270 -4.69 -16.45 -16.21
N THR A 271 -3.51 -15.83 -16.12
CA THR A 271 -3.12 -14.71 -16.97
C THR A 271 -3.00 -15.23 -18.39
N ARG A 272 -4.09 -15.25 -19.16
CA ARG A 272 -4.02 -15.39 -20.62
C ARG A 272 -3.74 -14.00 -21.18
N ILE A 273 -2.48 -13.58 -21.13
CA ILE A 273 -2.00 -12.59 -22.09
C ILE A 273 -1.98 -13.34 -23.42
N GLY A 274 -3.08 -13.19 -24.18
CA GLY A 274 -3.25 -13.80 -25.48
C GLY A 274 -2.20 -13.23 -26.43
N SER A 275 -1.36 -14.10 -26.98
CA SER A 275 -0.64 -13.82 -28.21
C SER A 275 -1.67 -13.45 -29.27
N LEU A 276 -1.78 -12.16 -29.61
CA LEU A 276 -2.38 -11.75 -30.87
C LEU A 276 -1.49 -12.31 -31.97
N ARG A 277 -1.86 -13.48 -32.50
CA ARG A 277 -1.46 -13.85 -33.85
C ARG A 277 -2.36 -13.05 -34.79
N VAL A 278 -1.76 -12.05 -35.41
CA VAL A 278 -2.26 -11.47 -36.66
C VAL A 278 -2.39 -12.62 -37.67
N GLN A 279 -3.61 -12.87 -38.14
CA GLN A 279 -3.87 -13.60 -39.38
C GLN A 279 -4.29 -12.60 -40.44
#